data_AF-A0A961L5E3-F1
#
_entry.id   AF-A0A961L5E3-F1
#
_cell.length_a   1.000
_cell.length_b   1.000
_cell.length_c   1.000
_cell.angle_alpha   90.00
_cell.angle_beta   90.00
_cell.angle_gamma   90.00
#
_symmetry.space_group_name_H-M   'P 1'
#
loop_
_entity.id
_entity.type
_entity.pdbx_description
1 polymer ?
#
loop_
_entity_poly.entity_id
_entity_poly.type
_entity_poly.pdbx_seq_one_letter_code
_entity_poly.pdbx_strand_id
1 'polypeptide(L)'
;MSTSKANIDWIEDGEKFALIGLRVHTDPDFGRLDLTGGLTVLAKTAFKVPDDFWREWLGTARVEDIEECDLFLVATSSSKSPGVLDAENQLLLRRVGNLFMALNLVSKFTAAAKPSRATGTRIAGGIDVRQFAELDRPVGSIVSDYNPIGEAQLQDAREISTNLQSFDGPWRLDHWRFFRCYGIYHTTRTNLDMLDRIHQFTRCIEGLIAAKQGETKRQFKSRTELFIGPSHHALMGELYEVRCDIEHLHEHKLLSARDRPTRIRLAQLEAVSEWVARSCIAHVLRDPSLLRHFGNADALQKFWARPAAERRAIWGPPVDPYSPLNRFKFEYVGDGELGADSYA
;
A
#
# COMPACT_ATOMS: atom_id res chain seq x y z
N MET A 1 23.14 -32.52 25.78
CA MET A 1 21.93 -32.71 24.94
C MET A 1 22.14 -31.90 23.67
N SER A 2 22.31 -32.55 22.52
CA SER A 2 22.43 -31.87 21.24
C SER A 2 21.04 -31.37 20.86
N THR A 3 20.79 -30.08 21.05
CA THR A 3 19.64 -29.42 20.43
C THR A 3 19.81 -29.60 18.93
N SER A 4 18.92 -30.40 18.34
CA SER A 4 18.78 -30.51 16.89
C SER A 4 18.61 -29.10 16.36
N LYS A 5 19.68 -28.50 15.79
CA LYS A 5 19.62 -27.19 15.14
C LYS A 5 18.51 -27.28 14.09
N ALA A 6 17.39 -26.63 14.38
CA ALA A 6 16.29 -26.58 13.44
C ALA A 6 16.83 -26.00 12.14
N ASN A 7 16.64 -26.72 11.02
CA ASN A 7 17.15 -26.26 9.74
C ASN A 7 16.43 -24.97 9.35
N ILE A 8 17.19 -23.88 9.21
CA ILE A 8 16.71 -22.59 8.70
C ILE A 8 16.96 -22.59 7.18
N ASP A 9 15.91 -22.50 6.38
CA ASP A 9 15.90 -22.75 4.93
C ASP A 9 15.44 -21.53 4.09
N TRP A 10 15.27 -20.36 4.71
CA TRP A 10 14.82 -19.15 4.01
C TRP A 10 15.95 -18.26 3.47
N ILE A 11 17.21 -18.57 3.81
CA ILE A 11 18.40 -17.85 3.37
C ILE A 11 19.60 -18.81 3.30
N GLU A 12 20.45 -18.70 2.30
CA GLU A 12 21.65 -19.54 2.15
C GLU A 12 22.91 -18.91 2.77
N ASP A 13 23.93 -19.72 3.05
CA ASP A 13 25.20 -19.20 3.56
C ASP A 13 25.92 -18.35 2.50
N GLY A 14 26.43 -17.18 2.89
CA GLY A 14 27.01 -16.21 1.98
C GLY A 14 26.01 -15.23 1.36
N GLU A 15 24.71 -15.33 1.70
CA GLU A 15 23.70 -14.38 1.24
C GLU A 15 23.53 -13.18 2.18
N LYS A 16 23.12 -12.06 1.56
CA LYS A 16 22.49 -10.93 2.24
C LYS A 16 20.98 -11.08 2.18
N PHE A 17 20.28 -10.51 3.17
CA PHE A 17 18.83 -10.43 3.18
C PHE A 17 18.30 -9.06 3.57
N ALA A 18 17.07 -8.78 3.16
CA ALA A 18 16.18 -7.84 3.81
C ALA A 18 14.81 -8.49 4.01
N LEU A 19 14.12 -8.14 5.10
CA LEU A 19 12.78 -8.64 5.37
C LEU A 19 11.86 -7.56 5.92
N ILE A 20 10.57 -7.74 5.71
CA ILE A 20 9.49 -7.02 6.41
C ILE A 20 8.56 -8.06 7.03
N GLY A 21 8.41 -8.01 8.35
CA GLY A 21 7.44 -8.82 9.11
C GLY A 21 6.14 -8.06 9.33
N LEU A 22 5.01 -8.74 9.13
CA LEU A 22 3.66 -8.18 9.18
C LEU A 22 2.76 -9.05 10.07
N ARG A 23 2.05 -8.41 11.00
CA ARG A 23 0.97 -9.05 11.76
C ARG A 23 -0.38 -8.74 11.10
N VAL A 24 -0.84 -9.67 10.28
CA VAL A 24 -1.94 -9.51 9.31
C VAL A 24 -2.66 -10.84 9.12
N HIS A 25 -3.91 -10.82 8.67
CA HIS A 25 -4.61 -12.05 8.36
C HIS A 25 -4.10 -12.64 7.04
N THR A 26 -3.57 -13.86 7.08
CA THR A 26 -3.11 -14.64 5.91
C THR A 26 -4.00 -15.85 5.67
N ASP A 27 -3.95 -16.37 4.45
CA ASP A 27 -4.62 -17.62 4.12
C ASP A 27 -3.99 -18.76 4.95
N PRO A 28 -4.78 -19.57 5.69
CA PRO A 28 -4.24 -20.64 6.53
C PRO A 28 -3.49 -21.72 5.74
N ASP A 29 -3.81 -21.91 4.46
CA ASP A 29 -3.18 -22.91 3.60
C ASP A 29 -1.86 -22.39 2.98
N PHE A 30 -1.55 -21.11 3.16
CA PHE A 30 -0.33 -20.49 2.68
C PHE A 30 0.87 -20.82 3.58
N GLY A 31 1.93 -21.37 3.00
CA GLY A 31 3.19 -21.68 3.69
C GLY A 31 4.37 -20.84 3.20
N ARG A 32 4.79 -21.07 1.95
CA ARG A 32 5.91 -20.39 1.29
C ARG A 32 5.59 -20.17 -0.17
N LEU A 33 5.92 -19.00 -0.70
CA LEU A 33 5.80 -18.67 -2.12
C LEU A 33 7.07 -17.99 -2.61
N ASP A 34 7.70 -18.60 -3.62
CA ASP A 34 8.81 -18.00 -4.34
C ASP A 34 8.27 -17.07 -5.43
N LEU A 35 8.60 -15.78 -5.32
CA LEU A 35 8.16 -14.72 -6.24
C LEU A 35 9.19 -14.45 -7.35
N THR A 36 10.22 -15.28 -7.47
CA THR A 36 11.38 -15.21 -8.37
C THR A 36 12.35 -14.04 -8.08
N GLY A 37 13.58 -14.16 -8.58
CA GLY A 37 14.61 -13.13 -8.42
C GLY A 37 15.12 -12.98 -6.99
N GLY A 38 14.97 -13.98 -6.13
CA GLY A 38 15.32 -13.88 -4.71
C GLY A 38 14.30 -13.11 -3.87
N LEU A 39 13.05 -12.96 -4.34
CA LEU A 39 11.93 -12.57 -3.49
C LEU A 39 11.18 -13.81 -3.05
N THR A 40 10.93 -13.93 -1.75
CA THR A 40 10.13 -15.02 -1.17
C THR A 40 9.17 -14.44 -0.16
N VAL A 41 7.98 -15.02 -0.06
CA VAL A 41 7.01 -14.72 0.98
C VAL A 41 6.83 -15.96 1.85
N LEU A 42 6.85 -15.78 3.16
CA LEU A 42 6.74 -16.85 4.14
C LEU A 42 5.58 -16.55 5.08
N ALA A 43 4.76 -17.56 5.33
CA ALA A 43 3.86 -17.55 6.48
C ALA A 43 4.66 -17.76 7.76
N LYS A 44 4.04 -17.44 8.90
CA LYS A 44 4.59 -17.70 10.24
C LYS A 44 5.11 -19.13 10.41
N THR A 45 4.37 -20.12 9.90
CA THR A 45 4.75 -21.54 10.02
C THR A 45 6.00 -21.90 9.23
N ALA A 46 6.36 -21.11 8.21
CA ALA A 46 7.53 -21.30 7.37
C ALA A 46 8.70 -20.36 7.73
N PHE A 47 8.51 -19.44 8.68
CA PHE A 47 9.55 -18.55 9.16
C PHE A 47 10.03 -18.98 10.54
N LYS A 48 11.36 -19.00 10.73
CA LYS A 48 11.98 -19.28 12.02
C LYS A 48 12.92 -18.14 12.36
N VAL A 49 12.68 -17.52 13.51
CA VAL A 49 13.62 -16.55 14.07
C VAL A 49 14.88 -17.30 14.53
N PRO A 50 16.08 -16.85 14.13
CA PRO A 50 17.32 -17.42 14.65
C PRO A 50 17.44 -17.13 16.15
N ASP A 51 17.62 -18.17 16.98
CA ASP A 51 17.47 -18.12 18.45
C ASP A 51 18.30 -17.04 19.17
N ASP A 52 19.50 -17.40 19.65
CA ASP A 52 20.16 -16.66 20.73
C ASP A 52 20.72 -15.31 20.27
N PHE A 53 21.24 -15.24 19.05
CA PHE A 53 21.91 -14.04 18.55
C PHE A 53 20.94 -12.86 18.35
N TRP A 54 19.73 -13.13 17.85
CA TRP A 54 18.76 -12.06 17.62
C TRP A 54 18.24 -11.53 18.94
N ARG A 55 17.99 -12.40 19.92
CA ARG A 55 17.55 -11.98 21.26
C ARG A 55 18.62 -11.16 21.97
N GLU A 56 19.90 -11.54 21.84
CA GLU A 56 21.02 -10.77 22.39
C GLU A 56 21.15 -9.38 21.71
N TRP A 57 21.06 -9.32 20.38
CA TRP A 57 21.31 -8.10 19.63
C TRP A 57 20.11 -7.14 19.53
N LEU A 58 18.91 -7.66 19.27
CA LEU A 58 17.68 -6.87 19.16
C LEU A 58 17.02 -6.63 20.52
N GLY A 59 17.28 -7.50 21.50
CA GLY A 59 16.52 -7.58 22.74
C GLY A 59 15.27 -8.46 22.60
N THR A 60 14.83 -9.02 23.74
CA THR A 60 13.70 -9.96 23.81
C THR A 60 12.42 -9.41 23.21
N ALA A 61 12.04 -8.17 23.55
CA ALA A 61 10.78 -7.57 23.10
C ALA A 61 10.65 -7.48 21.57
N ARG A 62 11.72 -7.07 20.88
CA ARG A 62 11.70 -6.98 19.41
C ARG A 62 11.66 -8.34 18.74
N VAL A 63 12.29 -9.34 19.35
CA VAL A 63 12.20 -10.72 18.84
C VAL A 63 10.77 -11.24 18.99
N GLU A 64 10.13 -11.00 20.14
CA GLU A 64 8.73 -11.37 20.37
C GLU A 64 7.81 -10.71 19.33
N ASP A 65 8.01 -9.41 19.02
CA ASP A 65 7.26 -8.72 17.97
C ASP A 65 7.40 -9.39 16.58
N ILE A 66 8.60 -9.86 16.25
CA ILE A 66 8.87 -10.59 14.99
C ILE A 66 8.20 -11.97 15.02
N GLU A 67 8.28 -12.69 16.15
CA GLU A 67 7.63 -14.00 16.33
C GLU A 67 6.10 -13.93 16.27
N GLU A 68 5.52 -12.76 16.59
CA GLU A 68 4.10 -12.49 16.45
C GLU A 68 3.65 -12.16 15.02
N CYS A 69 4.57 -11.95 14.08
CA CYS A 69 4.22 -11.70 12.69
C CYS A 69 3.64 -12.96 12.01
N ASP A 70 2.66 -12.75 11.12
CA ASP A 70 1.93 -13.77 10.39
C ASP A 70 2.50 -13.96 8.97
N LEU A 71 3.07 -12.90 8.41
CA LEU A 71 3.58 -12.83 7.04
C LEU A 71 4.95 -12.15 6.99
N PHE A 72 5.89 -12.75 6.26
CA PHE A 72 7.23 -12.21 6.05
C PHE A 72 7.48 -12.03 4.56
N LEU A 73 7.78 -10.80 4.16
CA LEU A 73 8.30 -10.47 2.83
C LEU A 73 9.82 -10.53 2.92
N VAL A 74 10.48 -11.34 2.09
CA VAL A 74 11.93 -11.56 2.17
C VAL A 74 12.56 -11.32 0.79
N ALA A 75 13.68 -10.60 0.79
CA ALA A 75 14.56 -10.45 -0.36
C ALA A 75 15.95 -10.97 -0.01
N THR A 76 16.48 -11.93 -0.77
CA THR A 76 17.84 -12.45 -0.62
C THR A 76 18.68 -12.24 -1.88
N SER A 77 20.00 -12.27 -1.71
CA SER A 77 20.97 -12.33 -2.81
C SER A 77 22.30 -12.83 -2.29
N SER A 78 22.98 -13.69 -3.06
CA SER A 78 24.40 -13.99 -2.83
C SER A 78 25.22 -12.71 -2.86
N SER A 79 26.20 -12.61 -1.96
CA SER A 79 27.08 -11.44 -1.83
C SER A 79 28.55 -11.86 -1.91
N LYS A 80 29.37 -11.04 -2.56
CA LYS A 80 30.85 -11.22 -2.52
C LYS A 80 31.45 -10.73 -1.21
N SER A 81 30.71 -9.90 -0.48
CA SER A 81 31.13 -9.25 0.75
C SER A 81 29.99 -9.31 1.78
N PRO A 82 29.53 -10.51 2.19
CA PRO A 82 28.43 -10.63 3.16
C PRO A 82 28.82 -9.97 4.49
N GLY A 83 30.12 -9.90 4.81
CA GLY A 83 30.62 -9.21 5.99
C GLY A 83 30.38 -7.70 6.02
N VAL A 84 29.93 -7.04 4.93
CA VAL A 84 29.82 -5.57 4.82
C VAL A 84 28.38 -5.11 4.61
N LEU A 85 27.95 -4.09 5.35
CA LEU A 85 26.68 -3.40 5.15
C LEU A 85 26.87 -2.32 4.07
N ASP A 86 26.27 -2.49 2.89
CA ASP A 86 26.54 -1.66 1.72
C ASP A 86 25.31 -1.48 0.80
N ALA A 87 25.56 -1.12 -0.46
CA ALA A 87 24.54 -0.91 -1.48
C ALA A 87 23.71 -2.17 -1.80
N GLU A 88 24.24 -3.37 -1.60
CA GLU A 88 23.48 -4.61 -1.78
C GLU A 88 22.35 -4.71 -0.74
N ASN A 89 22.62 -4.34 0.52
CA ASN A 89 21.58 -4.28 1.56
C ASN A 89 20.52 -3.23 1.24
N GLN A 90 20.93 -2.05 0.75
CA GLN A 90 19.99 -0.99 0.35
C GLN A 90 19.11 -1.43 -0.83
N LEU A 91 19.67 -2.18 -1.78
CA LEU A 91 18.91 -2.77 -2.87
C LEU A 91 17.87 -3.77 -2.33
N LEU A 92 18.27 -4.71 -1.47
CA LEU A 92 17.32 -5.68 -0.88
C LEU A 92 16.22 -5.00 -0.05
N LEU A 93 16.56 -4.00 0.77
CA LEU A 93 15.59 -3.19 1.52
C LEU A 93 14.59 -2.49 0.58
N ARG A 94 15.06 -1.98 -0.55
CA ARG A 94 14.19 -1.35 -1.55
C ARG A 94 13.27 -2.38 -2.21
N ARG A 95 13.78 -3.57 -2.54
CA ARG A 95 12.98 -4.64 -3.18
C ARG A 95 11.85 -5.11 -2.28
N VAL A 96 12.14 -5.40 -1.01
CA VAL A 96 11.10 -5.78 -0.04
C VAL A 96 10.15 -4.62 0.25
N GLY A 97 10.65 -3.37 0.29
CA GLY A 97 9.83 -2.16 0.40
C GLY A 97 8.88 -1.98 -0.78
N ASN A 98 9.33 -2.20 -2.00
CA ASN A 98 8.49 -2.15 -3.21
C ASN A 98 7.40 -3.22 -3.17
N LEU A 99 7.71 -4.44 -2.70
CA LEU A 99 6.72 -5.49 -2.54
C LEU A 99 5.67 -5.14 -1.47
N PHE A 100 6.10 -4.62 -0.32
CA PHE A 100 5.19 -4.15 0.74
C PHE A 100 4.26 -3.04 0.24
N MET A 101 4.80 -2.07 -0.48
CA MET A 101 4.00 -0.99 -1.06
C MET A 101 3.05 -1.50 -2.16
N ALA A 102 3.48 -2.44 -3.00
CA ALA A 102 2.61 -3.08 -3.98
C ALA A 102 1.47 -3.86 -3.31
N LEU A 103 1.74 -4.55 -2.20
CA LEU A 103 0.73 -5.27 -1.44
C LEU A 103 -0.35 -4.34 -0.88
N ASN A 104 0.02 -3.13 -0.44
CA ASN A 104 -0.92 -2.08 -0.03
C ASN A 104 -1.80 -1.54 -1.17
N LEU A 105 -1.41 -1.76 -2.44
CA LEU A 105 -2.24 -1.44 -3.60
C LEU A 105 -3.17 -2.59 -3.99
N VAL A 106 -2.75 -3.83 -3.78
CA VAL A 106 -3.54 -5.01 -4.17
C VAL A 106 -4.56 -5.38 -3.08
N SER A 107 -4.17 -5.28 -1.81
CA SER A 107 -4.98 -5.65 -0.66
C SER A 107 -5.19 -4.49 0.31
N LYS A 108 -6.40 -4.42 0.88
CA LYS A 108 -6.79 -3.44 1.90
C LYS A 108 -6.67 -4.05 3.29
N PHE A 109 -5.49 -4.58 3.60
CA PHE A 109 -5.25 -5.18 4.91
C PHE A 109 -4.97 -4.11 5.98
N THR A 110 -5.23 -4.48 7.22
CA THR A 110 -4.85 -3.72 8.42
C THR A 110 -3.76 -4.50 9.15
N ALA A 111 -2.68 -3.83 9.53
CA ALA A 111 -1.67 -4.45 10.38
C ALA A 111 -2.01 -4.21 11.86
N ALA A 112 -2.00 -5.27 12.66
CA ALA A 112 -2.31 -5.18 14.09
C ALA A 112 -1.20 -4.43 14.87
N ALA A 113 0.04 -4.53 14.40
CA ALA A 113 1.22 -3.86 14.94
C ALA A 113 2.00 -3.13 13.84
N LYS A 114 3.01 -2.34 14.23
CA LYS A 114 3.94 -1.74 13.28
C LYS A 114 4.76 -2.84 12.58
N PRO A 115 4.86 -2.83 11.24
CA PRO A 115 5.71 -3.79 10.56
C PRO A 115 7.17 -3.63 10.98
N SER A 116 7.83 -4.75 11.25
CA SER A 116 9.27 -4.78 11.48
C SER A 116 10.00 -4.86 10.15
N ARG A 117 11.13 -4.18 10.02
CA ARG A 117 12.01 -4.25 8.86
C ARG A 117 13.44 -4.52 9.32
N ALA A 118 14.06 -5.52 8.75
CA ALA A 118 15.44 -5.89 9.06
C ALA A 118 16.27 -6.13 7.80
N THR A 119 17.58 -5.93 7.88
CA THR A 119 18.54 -6.40 6.87
C THR A 119 19.79 -6.91 7.56
N GLY A 120 20.43 -7.89 6.92
CA GLY A 120 21.51 -8.64 7.51
C GLY A 120 22.11 -9.63 6.52
N THR A 121 22.84 -10.61 7.04
CA THR A 121 23.59 -11.60 6.27
C THR A 121 23.57 -12.97 6.93
N ARG A 122 23.79 -14.04 6.16
CA ARG A 122 24.12 -15.36 6.70
C ARG A 122 25.58 -15.70 6.40
N ILE A 123 26.37 -15.99 7.44
CA ILE A 123 27.79 -16.34 7.33
C ILE A 123 28.10 -17.49 8.30
N ALA A 124 28.75 -18.54 7.81
CA ALA A 124 29.11 -19.72 8.59
C ALA A 124 27.90 -20.33 9.37
N GLY A 125 26.72 -20.27 8.76
CA GLY A 125 25.47 -20.76 9.31
C GLY A 125 24.78 -19.84 10.32
N GLY A 126 25.40 -18.73 10.74
CA GLY A 126 24.80 -17.72 11.60
C GLY A 126 24.09 -16.64 10.79
N ILE A 127 22.89 -16.23 11.22
CA ILE A 127 22.11 -15.16 10.58
C ILE A 127 22.22 -13.90 11.46
N ASP A 128 22.98 -12.93 10.96
CA ASP A 128 23.30 -11.69 11.65
C ASP A 128 22.38 -10.55 11.14
N VAL A 129 21.68 -9.87 12.06
CA VAL A 129 20.90 -8.65 11.76
C VAL A 129 21.77 -7.45 12.02
N ARG A 130 21.84 -6.56 11.04
CA ARG A 130 22.74 -5.40 11.06
C ARG A 130 22.02 -4.06 11.10
N GLN A 131 20.81 -4.04 10.58
CA GLN A 131 19.91 -2.90 10.71
C GLN A 131 18.50 -3.41 11.00
N PHE A 132 17.84 -2.71 11.92
CA PHE A 132 16.46 -2.96 12.30
C PHE A 132 15.72 -1.62 12.37
N ALA A 133 14.50 -1.57 11.86
CA ALA A 133 13.62 -0.41 11.92
C ALA A 133 12.16 -0.86 11.98
N GLU A 134 11.30 -0.01 12.50
CA GLU A 134 9.86 -0.14 12.34
C GLU A 134 9.38 0.66 11.13
N LEU A 135 8.27 0.23 10.54
CA LEU A 135 7.52 1.00 9.56
C LEU A 135 6.19 1.47 10.17
N ASP A 136 5.63 2.51 9.57
CA ASP A 136 4.26 2.92 9.91
C ASP A 136 3.27 1.84 9.47
N ARG A 137 2.31 1.53 10.35
CA ARG A 137 1.33 0.47 10.09
C ARG A 137 0.28 0.94 9.07
N PRO A 138 -0.06 0.10 8.07
CA PRO A 138 -1.27 0.31 7.30
C PRO A 138 -2.51 0.20 8.20
N VAL A 139 -3.32 1.25 8.20
CA VAL A 139 -4.52 1.35 9.04
C VAL A 139 -5.76 0.86 8.29
N GLY A 140 -6.69 0.24 9.01
CA GLY A 140 -7.99 -0.11 8.46
C GLY A 140 -8.87 1.13 8.28
N SER A 141 -9.85 1.01 7.40
CA SER A 141 -11.02 1.89 7.41
C SER A 141 -12.19 1.17 8.06
N ILE A 142 -13.28 1.89 8.33
CA ILE A 142 -14.54 1.29 8.75
C ILE A 142 -15.02 0.26 7.72
N VAL A 143 -15.00 0.59 6.43
CA VAL A 143 -15.30 -0.34 5.34
C VAL A 143 -14.08 -1.19 5.01
N SER A 144 -13.78 -2.18 5.84
CA SER A 144 -12.65 -3.09 5.64
C SER A 144 -13.03 -4.33 4.84
N ASP A 145 -12.05 -4.83 4.08
CA ASP A 145 -12.08 -6.19 3.55
C ASP A 145 -11.28 -7.09 4.51
N TYR A 146 -11.95 -8.06 5.13
CA TYR A 146 -11.31 -9.02 6.03
C TYR A 146 -10.80 -10.27 5.30
N ASN A 147 -10.77 -10.25 3.97
CA ASN A 147 -10.20 -11.34 3.20
C ASN A 147 -8.72 -11.53 3.58
N PRO A 148 -8.30 -12.79 3.86
CA PRO A 148 -6.91 -13.08 4.11
C PRO A 148 -6.03 -12.72 2.91
N ILE A 149 -4.77 -12.35 3.19
CA ILE A 149 -3.74 -12.23 2.16
C ILE A 149 -3.38 -13.63 1.70
N GLY A 150 -3.77 -13.98 0.47
CA GLY A 150 -3.46 -15.24 -0.18
C GLY A 150 -2.46 -15.10 -1.33
N GLU A 151 -2.20 -16.22 -1.99
CA GLU A 151 -1.21 -16.30 -3.09
C GLU A 151 -1.55 -15.37 -4.25
N ALA A 152 -2.82 -15.25 -4.65
CA ALA A 152 -3.23 -14.38 -5.76
C ALA A 152 -2.85 -12.91 -5.51
N GLN A 153 -3.08 -12.40 -4.30
CA GLN A 153 -2.71 -11.03 -3.94
C GLN A 153 -1.19 -10.85 -3.91
N LEU A 154 -0.44 -11.85 -3.47
CA LEU A 154 1.03 -11.82 -3.43
C LEU A 154 1.65 -11.84 -4.83
N GLN A 155 1.09 -12.63 -5.76
CA GLN A 155 1.53 -12.67 -7.15
C GLN A 155 1.24 -11.35 -7.88
N ASP A 156 0.07 -10.75 -7.66
CA ASP A 156 -0.28 -9.43 -8.22
C ASP A 156 0.61 -8.33 -7.61
N ALA A 157 0.87 -8.37 -6.30
CA ALA A 157 1.81 -7.46 -5.66
C ALA A 157 3.24 -7.62 -6.22
N ARG A 158 3.65 -8.85 -6.55
CA ARG A 158 4.93 -9.12 -7.21
C ARG A 158 5.01 -8.40 -8.54
N GLU A 159 4.01 -8.54 -9.41
CA GLU A 159 3.98 -7.90 -10.72
C GLU A 159 4.17 -6.37 -10.61
N ILE A 160 3.38 -5.72 -9.76
CA ILE A 160 3.50 -4.28 -9.48
C ILE A 160 4.89 -3.95 -8.93
N SER A 161 5.42 -4.75 -8.01
CA SER A 161 6.74 -4.52 -7.40
C SER A 161 7.90 -4.64 -8.39
N THR A 162 7.80 -5.56 -9.36
CA THR A 162 8.78 -5.72 -10.44
C THR A 162 8.76 -4.51 -11.34
N ASN A 163 7.58 -4.01 -11.71
CA ASN A 163 7.45 -2.80 -12.50
C ASN A 163 8.03 -1.59 -11.74
N LEU A 164 7.75 -1.45 -10.44
CA LEU A 164 8.34 -0.40 -9.60
C LEU A 164 9.88 -0.40 -9.63
N GLN A 165 10.52 -1.58 -9.62
CA GLN A 165 11.98 -1.70 -9.71
C GLN A 165 12.53 -1.21 -11.05
N SER A 166 11.77 -1.39 -12.15
CA SER A 166 12.18 -0.91 -13.48
C SER A 166 12.24 0.62 -13.58
N PHE A 167 11.64 1.35 -12.62
CA PHE A 167 11.62 2.81 -12.58
C PHE A 167 12.66 3.42 -11.63
N ASP A 168 13.55 2.61 -11.06
CA ASP A 168 14.65 3.12 -10.24
C ASP A 168 15.66 3.94 -11.07
N GLY A 169 16.19 5.01 -10.48
CA GLY A 169 17.20 5.88 -11.10
C GLY A 169 16.63 7.18 -11.68
N PRO A 170 17.33 7.81 -12.66
CA PRO A 170 16.92 9.10 -13.24
C PRO A 170 15.49 9.10 -13.80
N TRP A 171 15.02 7.94 -14.26
CA TRP A 171 13.67 7.72 -14.75
C TRP A 171 12.58 8.11 -13.74
N ARG A 172 12.84 7.96 -12.44
CA ARG A 172 11.91 8.39 -11.38
C ARG A 172 11.69 9.90 -11.39
N LEU A 173 12.68 10.69 -11.80
CA LEU A 173 12.57 12.14 -11.93
C LEU A 173 11.65 12.52 -13.10
N ASP A 174 11.66 11.76 -14.20
CA ASP A 174 10.76 11.98 -15.34
C ASP A 174 9.30 11.65 -15.00
N HIS A 175 9.09 10.85 -13.95
CA HIS A 175 7.78 10.37 -13.49
C HIS A 175 7.39 10.92 -12.10
N TRP A 176 7.99 12.06 -11.71
CA TRP A 176 7.85 12.61 -10.35
C TRP A 176 6.41 12.85 -9.92
N ARG A 177 5.50 13.22 -10.85
CA ARG A 177 4.11 13.53 -10.52
C ARG A 177 3.37 12.27 -10.12
N PHE A 178 3.52 11.20 -10.90
CA PHE A 178 2.94 9.91 -10.57
C PHE A 178 3.48 9.41 -9.22
N PHE A 179 4.80 9.46 -9.02
CA PHE A 179 5.40 9.02 -7.76
C PHE A 179 5.02 9.90 -6.57
N ARG A 180 4.66 11.17 -6.79
CA ARG A 180 4.05 12.02 -5.76
C ARG A 180 2.67 11.53 -5.37
N CYS A 181 1.80 11.19 -6.34
CA CYS A 181 0.49 10.58 -6.06
C CYS A 181 0.63 9.25 -5.31
N TYR A 182 1.54 8.40 -5.78
CA TYR A 182 1.85 7.12 -5.15
C TYR A 182 2.35 7.29 -3.71
N GLY A 183 3.25 8.24 -3.47
CA GLY A 183 3.74 8.55 -2.13
C GLY A 183 2.65 9.09 -1.20
N ILE A 184 1.77 9.98 -1.69
CA ILE A 184 0.63 10.46 -0.91
C ILE A 184 -0.25 9.28 -0.50
N TYR A 185 -0.62 8.40 -1.44
CA TYR A 185 -1.43 7.23 -1.13
C TYR A 185 -0.85 6.39 0.02
N HIS A 186 0.46 6.09 -0.02
CA HIS A 186 1.11 5.32 1.04
C HIS A 186 1.11 6.01 2.39
N THR A 187 1.40 7.30 2.44
CA THR A 187 1.29 8.07 3.70
C THR A 187 -0.16 8.14 4.20
N THR A 188 -1.13 8.20 3.29
CA THR A 188 -2.56 8.19 3.67
C THR A 188 -2.99 6.85 4.26
N ARG A 189 -2.43 5.73 3.77
CA ARG A 189 -2.68 4.39 4.32
C ARG A 189 -2.21 4.22 5.76
N THR A 190 -1.42 5.15 6.30
CA THR A 190 -0.96 5.12 7.70
C THR A 190 -1.64 6.18 8.57
N ASN A 191 -2.54 7.00 8.00
CA ASN A 191 -3.27 8.03 8.75
C ASN A 191 -4.54 7.44 9.39
N LEU A 192 -4.79 7.74 10.67
CA LEU A 192 -6.00 7.32 11.38
C LEU A 192 -7.22 8.23 11.13
N ASP A 193 -7.00 9.49 10.72
CA ASP A 193 -8.08 10.46 10.53
C ASP A 193 -8.84 10.22 9.22
N MET A 194 -10.11 9.84 9.33
CA MET A 194 -10.96 9.52 8.16
C MET A 194 -11.14 10.71 7.21
N LEU A 195 -11.23 11.94 7.73
CA LEU A 195 -11.41 13.12 6.89
C LEU A 195 -10.13 13.41 6.09
N ASP A 196 -8.96 13.45 6.73
CA ASP A 196 -7.71 13.60 6.01
C ASP A 196 -7.50 12.46 5.00
N ARG A 197 -7.92 11.23 5.32
CA ARG A 197 -7.89 10.14 4.33
C ARG A 197 -8.75 10.43 3.11
N ILE A 198 -10.00 10.87 3.27
CA ILE A 198 -10.85 11.30 2.14
C ILE A 198 -10.16 12.39 1.33
N HIS A 199 -9.59 13.39 2.00
CA HIS A 199 -8.86 14.46 1.35
C HIS A 199 -7.68 13.93 0.53
N GLN A 200 -6.76 13.18 1.14
CA GLN A 200 -5.53 12.76 0.48
C GLN A 200 -5.79 11.71 -0.62
N PHE A 201 -6.75 10.79 -0.46
CA PHE A 201 -7.15 9.89 -1.55
C PHE A 201 -7.77 10.66 -2.72
N THR A 202 -8.63 11.65 -2.43
CA THR A 202 -9.17 12.54 -3.47
C THR A 202 -8.05 13.31 -4.19
N ARG A 203 -7.02 13.75 -3.45
CA ARG A 203 -5.83 14.41 -4.02
C ARG A 203 -4.99 13.46 -4.89
N CYS A 204 -4.93 12.17 -4.56
CA CYS A 204 -4.31 11.17 -5.43
C CYS A 204 -5.03 11.08 -6.78
N ILE A 205 -6.38 11.03 -6.76
CA ILE A 205 -7.22 11.01 -7.96
C ILE A 205 -7.02 12.31 -8.76
N GLU A 206 -7.03 13.47 -8.09
CA GLU A 206 -6.81 14.77 -8.73
C GLU A 206 -5.43 14.84 -9.42
N GLY A 207 -4.42 14.26 -8.79
CA GLY A 207 -3.08 14.16 -9.33
C GLY A 207 -3.02 13.50 -10.71
N LEU A 208 -3.93 12.57 -11.00
CA LEU A 208 -4.04 11.83 -12.27
C LEU A 208 -4.92 12.50 -13.32
N ILE A 209 -5.60 13.61 -13.01
CA ILE A 209 -6.49 14.27 -13.98
C ILE A 209 -5.98 15.59 -14.53
N ALA A 210 -4.86 16.17 -14.02
CA ALA A 210 -4.32 17.47 -14.45
C ALA A 210 -5.36 18.61 -14.55
N ALA A 211 -6.16 18.78 -13.51
CA ALA A 211 -7.22 19.78 -13.50
C ALA A 211 -6.67 21.23 -13.64
N LYS A 212 -7.35 22.06 -14.44
CA LYS A 212 -7.02 23.48 -14.61
C LYS A 212 -7.57 24.30 -13.44
N GLN A 213 -6.77 25.26 -12.97
CA GLN A 213 -7.20 26.22 -11.96
C GLN A 213 -8.50 26.93 -12.40
N GLY A 214 -9.44 27.08 -11.46
CA GLY A 214 -10.76 27.66 -11.72
C GLY A 214 -11.77 26.69 -12.33
N GLU A 215 -11.33 25.57 -12.91
CA GLU A 215 -12.20 24.53 -13.47
C GLU A 215 -12.13 23.21 -12.70
N THR A 216 -11.42 23.19 -11.56
CA THR A 216 -11.04 21.96 -10.87
C THR A 216 -12.22 21.06 -10.55
N LYS A 217 -13.31 21.58 -9.96
CA LYS A 217 -14.51 20.78 -9.65
C LYS A 217 -15.16 20.17 -10.90
N ARG A 218 -15.31 20.97 -11.95
CA ARG A 218 -15.93 20.53 -13.22
C ARG A 218 -15.08 19.46 -13.90
N GLN A 219 -13.77 19.67 -13.95
CA GLN A 219 -12.82 18.72 -14.54
C GLN A 219 -12.65 17.48 -13.66
N PHE A 220 -12.72 17.59 -12.34
CA PHE A 220 -12.71 16.45 -11.43
C PHE A 220 -13.87 15.50 -11.72
N LYS A 221 -15.09 16.02 -11.80
CA LYS A 221 -16.27 15.22 -12.18
C LYS A 221 -16.11 14.57 -13.56
N SER A 222 -15.86 15.36 -14.60
CA SER A 222 -15.85 14.88 -15.99
C SER A 222 -14.63 14.04 -16.37
N ARG A 223 -13.46 14.27 -15.78
CA ARG A 223 -12.25 13.49 -16.09
C ARG A 223 -12.24 12.16 -15.35
N THR A 224 -12.81 12.09 -14.16
CA THR A 224 -12.90 10.82 -13.41
C THR A 224 -13.85 9.82 -14.06
N GLU A 225 -14.74 10.23 -14.97
CA GLU A 225 -15.54 9.30 -15.80
C GLU A 225 -14.67 8.31 -16.58
N LEU A 226 -13.42 8.66 -16.91
CA LEU A 226 -12.48 7.72 -17.53
C LEU A 226 -12.20 6.52 -16.61
N PHE A 227 -12.12 6.77 -15.31
CA PHE A 227 -11.73 5.79 -14.31
C PHE A 227 -12.91 4.98 -13.78
N ILE A 228 -14.07 5.63 -13.62
CA ILE A 228 -15.23 5.02 -12.94
C ILE A 228 -16.51 4.97 -13.79
N GLY A 229 -16.48 5.51 -15.00
CA GLY A 229 -17.65 5.60 -15.88
C GLY A 229 -18.49 6.88 -15.68
N PRO A 230 -19.36 7.22 -16.65
CA PRO A 230 -20.08 8.49 -16.68
C PRO A 230 -21.21 8.63 -15.65
N SER A 231 -21.70 7.53 -15.09
CA SER A 231 -22.87 7.51 -14.21
C SER A 231 -22.60 8.01 -12.78
N HIS A 232 -21.36 8.38 -12.46
CA HIS A 232 -20.92 8.65 -11.07
C HIS A 232 -20.56 10.12 -10.82
N HIS A 233 -21.05 11.04 -11.67
CA HIS A 233 -20.81 12.48 -11.52
C HIS A 233 -21.23 13.06 -10.17
N ALA A 234 -22.36 12.62 -9.62
CA ALA A 234 -22.83 13.10 -8.32
C ALA A 234 -21.86 12.70 -7.20
N LEU A 235 -21.47 11.43 -7.16
CA LEU A 235 -20.51 10.87 -6.21
C LEU A 235 -19.17 11.62 -6.23
N MET A 236 -18.60 11.86 -7.41
CA MET A 236 -17.33 12.57 -7.52
C MET A 236 -17.46 14.06 -7.21
N GLY A 237 -18.64 14.64 -7.42
CA GLY A 237 -18.93 16.00 -6.98
C GLY A 237 -18.90 16.12 -5.46
N GLU A 238 -19.53 15.17 -4.76
CA GLU A 238 -19.57 15.12 -3.30
C GLU A 238 -18.19 14.85 -2.69
N LEU A 239 -17.42 13.91 -3.24
CA LEU A 239 -16.02 13.70 -2.81
C LEU A 239 -15.18 14.97 -2.90
N TYR A 240 -15.33 15.70 -4.01
CA TYR A 240 -14.63 16.96 -4.21
C TYR A 240 -15.07 18.04 -3.20
N GLU A 241 -16.37 18.11 -2.88
CA GLU A 241 -16.91 19.04 -1.89
C GLU A 241 -16.38 18.73 -0.49
N VAL A 242 -16.43 17.48 -0.04
CA VAL A 242 -15.88 17.05 1.26
C VAL A 242 -14.39 17.36 1.33
N ARG A 243 -13.63 17.03 0.28
CA ARG A 243 -12.22 17.39 0.19
C ARG A 243 -11.98 18.90 0.31
N CYS A 244 -12.80 19.72 -0.36
CA CYS A 244 -12.71 21.17 -0.29
C CYS A 244 -13.04 21.72 1.09
N ASP A 245 -14.03 21.16 1.78
CA ASP A 245 -14.35 21.57 3.13
C ASP A 245 -13.18 21.25 4.09
N ILE A 246 -12.52 20.10 3.96
CA ILE A 246 -11.33 19.77 4.78
C ILE A 246 -10.14 20.68 4.45
N GLU A 247 -9.83 20.89 3.17
CA GLU A 247 -8.75 21.78 2.73
C GLU A 247 -8.91 23.22 3.27
N HIS A 248 -10.16 23.67 3.47
CA HIS A 248 -10.50 25.00 3.92
C HIS A 248 -10.96 25.07 5.39
N LEU A 249 -10.71 24.03 6.18
CA LEU A 249 -11.03 23.99 7.62
C LEU A 249 -12.53 24.20 7.93
N HIS A 250 -13.38 23.66 7.07
CA HIS A 250 -14.84 23.67 7.19
C HIS A 250 -15.40 22.33 7.66
N GLU A 251 -14.63 21.53 8.39
CA GLU A 251 -15.05 20.21 8.89
C GLU A 251 -16.26 20.31 9.84
N HIS A 252 -16.50 21.48 10.44
CA HIS A 252 -17.72 21.75 11.20
C HIS A 252 -18.99 21.50 10.38
N LYS A 253 -18.98 21.68 9.05
CA LYS A 253 -20.12 21.34 8.19
C LYS A 253 -20.38 19.84 8.10
N LEU A 254 -19.33 19.04 8.26
CA LEU A 254 -19.35 17.58 8.16
C LEU A 254 -19.56 16.91 9.53
N LEU A 255 -19.12 17.57 10.61
CA LEU A 255 -19.04 16.98 11.95
C LEU A 255 -20.04 17.55 12.97
N SER A 256 -20.64 18.72 12.69
CA SER A 256 -21.57 19.39 13.64
C SER A 256 -22.84 18.57 13.89
N ALA A 257 -23.37 17.93 12.85
CA ALA A 257 -24.38 16.93 12.99
C ALA A 257 -23.71 15.63 13.45
N ARG A 258 -23.84 15.29 14.74
CA ARG A 258 -23.44 13.98 15.28
C ARG A 258 -24.44 12.89 14.87
N ASP A 259 -24.94 12.94 13.63
CA ASP A 259 -25.92 12.00 13.13
C ASP A 259 -25.23 10.82 12.43
N ARG A 260 -25.70 9.61 12.77
CA ARG A 260 -25.19 8.36 12.22
C ARG A 260 -25.22 8.31 10.68
N PRO A 261 -26.26 8.78 9.97
CA PRO A 261 -26.28 8.81 8.51
C PRO A 261 -25.10 9.57 7.89
N THR A 262 -24.78 10.77 8.39
CA THR A 262 -23.62 11.54 7.93
C THR A 262 -22.31 10.78 8.14
N ARG A 263 -22.14 10.14 9.31
CA ARG A 263 -20.91 9.38 9.61
C ARG A 263 -20.76 8.14 8.73
N ILE A 264 -21.85 7.41 8.49
CA ILE A 264 -21.88 6.31 7.53
C ILE A 264 -21.52 6.83 6.14
N ARG A 265 -22.05 7.99 5.73
CA ARG A 265 -21.74 8.56 4.43
C ARG A 265 -20.26 8.91 4.28
N LEU A 266 -19.64 9.50 5.30
CA LEU A 266 -18.19 9.77 5.30
C LEU A 266 -17.37 8.47 5.20
N ALA A 267 -17.73 7.42 5.93
CA ALA A 267 -17.09 6.11 5.83
C ALA A 267 -17.21 5.50 4.42
N GLN A 268 -18.37 5.66 3.76
CA GLN A 268 -18.55 5.26 2.37
C GLN A 268 -17.65 6.06 1.42
N LEU A 269 -17.58 7.39 1.59
CA LEU A 269 -16.76 8.27 0.76
C LEU A 269 -15.26 7.96 0.92
N GLU A 270 -14.81 7.68 2.14
CA GLU A 270 -13.44 7.20 2.42
C GLU A 270 -13.15 5.90 1.66
N ALA A 271 -14.02 4.91 1.78
CA ALA A 271 -13.85 3.61 1.12
C ALA A 271 -13.83 3.73 -0.41
N VAL A 272 -14.74 4.52 -0.97
CA VAL A 272 -14.83 4.80 -2.41
C VAL A 272 -13.59 5.54 -2.90
N SER A 273 -13.18 6.62 -2.22
CA SER A 273 -12.03 7.42 -2.65
C SER A 273 -10.73 6.62 -2.59
N GLU A 274 -10.53 5.81 -1.55
CA GLU A 274 -9.42 4.87 -1.45
C GLU A 274 -9.44 3.87 -2.61
N TRP A 275 -10.60 3.22 -2.86
CA TRP A 275 -10.74 2.23 -3.93
C TRP A 275 -10.42 2.81 -5.30
N VAL A 276 -10.94 3.99 -5.63
CA VAL A 276 -10.68 4.65 -6.91
C VAL A 276 -9.21 5.05 -7.02
N ALA A 277 -8.64 5.69 -5.99
CA ALA A 277 -7.22 6.08 -5.98
C ALA A 277 -6.30 4.87 -6.15
N ARG A 278 -6.51 3.84 -5.32
CA ARG A 278 -5.77 2.58 -5.34
C ARG A 278 -5.84 1.88 -6.68
N SER A 279 -7.05 1.74 -7.24
CA SER A 279 -7.28 1.08 -8.52
C SER A 279 -6.57 1.81 -9.67
N CYS A 280 -6.66 3.14 -9.70
CA CYS A 280 -5.98 3.94 -10.73
C CYS A 280 -4.45 3.83 -10.64
N ILE A 281 -3.90 3.92 -9.43
CA ILE A 281 -2.46 3.82 -9.20
C ILE A 281 -1.95 2.41 -9.55
N ALA A 282 -2.65 1.37 -9.09
CA ALA A 282 -2.31 -0.03 -9.41
C ALA A 282 -2.38 -0.27 -10.92
N HIS A 283 -3.39 0.26 -11.62
CA HIS A 283 -3.53 0.13 -13.06
C HIS A 283 -2.34 0.72 -13.83
N VAL A 284 -1.91 1.94 -13.46
CA VAL A 284 -0.73 2.58 -14.06
C VAL A 284 0.56 1.81 -13.77
N LEU A 285 0.66 1.14 -12.62
CA LEU A 285 1.83 0.33 -12.28
C LEU A 285 1.83 -1.07 -12.91
N ARG A 286 0.66 -1.64 -13.20
CA ARG A 286 0.54 -2.92 -13.93
C ARG A 286 0.84 -2.77 -15.41
N ASP A 287 0.49 -1.63 -15.99
CA ASP A 287 0.82 -1.30 -17.38
C ASP A 287 1.86 -0.17 -17.46
N PRO A 288 3.16 -0.50 -17.56
CA PRO A 288 4.23 0.48 -17.72
C PRO A 288 4.04 1.44 -18.91
N SER A 289 3.25 1.07 -19.92
CA SER A 289 2.95 1.95 -21.04
C SER A 289 2.07 3.15 -20.66
N LEU A 290 1.33 3.06 -19.54
CA LEU A 290 0.55 4.18 -19.00
C LEU A 290 1.42 5.22 -18.32
N LEU A 291 2.57 4.85 -17.75
CA LEU A 291 3.44 5.79 -17.05
C LEU A 291 3.92 6.94 -17.95
N ARG A 292 4.14 6.68 -19.24
CA ARG A 292 4.49 7.72 -20.22
C ARG A 292 3.41 8.81 -20.37
N HIS A 293 2.19 8.53 -19.93
CA HIS A 293 1.05 9.46 -19.94
C HIS A 293 0.83 10.13 -18.58
N PHE A 294 1.13 9.46 -17.46
CA PHE A 294 0.84 9.94 -16.11
C PHE A 294 2.06 10.40 -15.32
N GLY A 295 3.28 10.21 -15.84
CA GLY A 295 4.54 10.44 -15.14
C GLY A 295 4.76 11.88 -14.70
N ASN A 296 4.48 12.86 -15.57
CA ASN A 296 4.70 14.28 -15.30
C ASN A 296 3.55 15.14 -15.84
N ALA A 297 3.61 16.44 -15.53
CA ALA A 297 2.54 17.38 -15.86
C ALA A 297 2.31 17.54 -17.38
N ASP A 298 3.37 17.61 -18.19
CA ASP A 298 3.28 17.79 -19.65
C ASP A 298 2.68 16.54 -20.32
N ALA A 299 3.20 15.36 -19.99
CA ALA A 299 2.65 14.09 -20.45
C ALA A 299 1.16 13.94 -20.12
N LEU A 300 0.78 14.33 -18.90
CA LEU A 300 -0.59 14.25 -18.43
C LEU A 300 -1.51 15.24 -19.15
N GLN A 301 -1.06 16.47 -19.38
CA GLN A 301 -1.80 17.44 -20.17
C GLN A 301 -2.00 16.96 -21.61
N LYS A 302 -0.97 16.40 -22.24
CA LYS A 302 -1.04 15.81 -23.59
C LYS A 302 -2.04 14.65 -23.63
N PHE A 303 -2.07 13.80 -22.61
CA PHE A 303 -3.06 12.74 -22.49
C PHE A 303 -4.50 13.30 -22.42
N TRP A 304 -4.75 14.29 -21.55
CA TRP A 304 -6.09 14.87 -21.39
C TRP A 304 -6.54 15.76 -22.56
N ALA A 305 -5.62 16.19 -23.42
CA ALA A 305 -5.94 16.88 -24.67
C ALA A 305 -6.46 15.94 -25.78
N ARG A 306 -6.29 14.61 -25.62
CA ARG A 306 -6.77 13.63 -26.60
C ARG A 306 -8.30 13.51 -26.64
N PRO A 307 -8.87 13.12 -27.78
CA PRO A 307 -10.28 12.75 -27.89
C PRO A 307 -10.70 11.73 -26.82
N ALA A 308 -11.95 11.79 -26.36
CA ALA A 308 -12.44 10.91 -25.31
C ALA A 308 -12.33 9.41 -25.68
N ALA A 309 -12.56 9.06 -26.95
CA ALA A 309 -12.42 7.69 -27.44
C ALA A 309 -10.98 7.17 -27.33
N GLU A 310 -9.98 7.98 -27.71
CA GLU A 310 -8.56 7.63 -27.55
C GLU A 310 -8.17 7.44 -26.09
N ARG A 311 -8.63 8.33 -25.21
CA ARG A 311 -8.34 8.22 -23.77
C ARG A 311 -8.89 6.91 -23.20
N ARG A 312 -10.12 6.52 -23.56
CA ARG A 312 -10.71 5.24 -23.16
C ARG A 312 -9.98 4.04 -23.75
N ALA A 313 -9.53 4.13 -25.01
CA ALA A 313 -8.77 3.06 -25.63
C ALA A 313 -7.41 2.84 -24.95
N ILE A 314 -6.74 3.92 -24.51
CA ILE A 314 -5.49 3.85 -23.76
C ILE A 314 -5.73 3.36 -22.33
N TRP A 315 -6.73 3.92 -21.63
CA TRP A 315 -6.97 3.59 -20.22
C TRP A 315 -7.58 2.20 -20.04
N GLY A 316 -8.50 1.80 -20.90
CA GLY A 316 -9.29 0.58 -20.73
C GLY A 316 -10.62 0.82 -19.98
N PRO A 317 -11.24 -0.26 -19.50
CA PRO A 317 -12.57 -0.19 -18.88
C PRO A 317 -12.52 0.52 -17.51
N PRO A 318 -13.61 1.22 -17.13
CA PRO A 318 -13.72 1.81 -15.80
C PRO A 318 -13.93 0.74 -14.72
N VAL A 319 -13.58 1.08 -13.48
CA VAL A 319 -13.91 0.28 -12.29
C VAL A 319 -15.21 0.77 -11.66
N ASP A 320 -15.99 -0.14 -11.06
CA ASP A 320 -17.15 0.24 -10.25
C ASP A 320 -16.66 0.90 -8.94
N PRO A 321 -16.97 2.19 -8.68
CA PRO A 321 -16.53 2.86 -7.47
C PRO A 321 -17.20 2.32 -6.20
N TYR A 322 -18.34 1.61 -6.32
CA TYR A 322 -19.09 1.04 -5.20
C TYR A 322 -18.72 -0.40 -4.87
N SER A 323 -17.84 -1.03 -5.65
CA SER A 323 -17.28 -2.36 -5.39
C SER A 323 -16.93 -2.62 -3.91
N PRO A 324 -16.21 -1.74 -3.18
CA PRO A 324 -15.89 -1.97 -1.76
C PRO A 324 -17.11 -1.99 -0.82
N LEU A 325 -18.27 -1.47 -1.24
CA LEU A 325 -19.47 -1.41 -0.41
C LEU A 325 -20.38 -2.64 -0.58
N ASN A 326 -20.23 -3.41 -1.66
CA ASN A 326 -21.19 -4.44 -2.08
C ASN A 326 -21.45 -5.55 -1.04
N ARG A 327 -20.51 -5.76 -0.11
CA ARG A 327 -20.62 -6.78 0.96
C ARG A 327 -20.61 -6.19 2.37
N PHE A 328 -20.50 -4.88 2.48
CA PHE A 328 -20.36 -4.22 3.77
C PHE A 328 -21.72 -3.84 4.34
N LYS A 329 -21.94 -4.19 5.61
CA LYS A 329 -23.21 -3.97 6.31
C LYS A 329 -23.04 -2.94 7.43
N PHE A 330 -23.42 -1.70 7.16
CA PHE A 330 -23.31 -0.59 8.12
C PHE A 330 -24.21 -0.75 9.35
N GLU A 331 -25.22 -1.63 9.32
CA GLU A 331 -26.07 -1.94 10.47
C GLU A 331 -25.30 -2.55 11.66
N TYR A 332 -24.13 -3.14 11.41
CA TYR A 332 -23.29 -3.75 12.45
C TYR A 332 -22.15 -2.85 12.95
N VAL A 333 -21.99 -1.65 12.39
CA VAL A 333 -20.95 -0.71 12.81
C VAL A 333 -21.45 0.12 13.99
N GLY A 334 -20.75 0.11 15.12
CA GLY A 334 -21.11 0.91 16.29
C GLY A 334 -20.87 2.41 16.07
N ASP A 335 -21.57 3.26 16.84
CA ASP A 335 -21.37 4.72 16.75
C ASP A 335 -19.95 5.14 17.19
N GLY A 336 -19.34 4.40 18.12
CA GLY A 336 -17.95 4.61 18.52
C GLY A 336 -16.95 4.38 17.37
N GLU A 337 -17.19 3.37 16.53
CA GLU A 337 -16.38 3.10 15.32
C GLU A 337 -16.57 4.17 14.25
N LEU A 338 -17.75 4.79 14.20
CA LEU A 338 -18.07 5.94 13.34
C LEU A 338 -17.47 7.27 13.86
N GLY A 339 -16.72 7.23 14.96
CA GLY A 339 -16.06 8.40 15.56
C GLY A 339 -17.00 9.31 16.35
N ALA A 340 -18.14 8.80 16.85
CA ALA A 340 -19.05 9.58 17.70
C ALA A 340 -18.43 9.92 19.06
N ASP A 341 -17.53 9.08 19.58
CA ASP A 341 -16.97 9.20 20.93
C ASP A 341 -15.62 9.96 20.98
N SER A 342 -14.99 10.23 19.84
CA SER A 342 -13.62 10.76 19.76
C SER A 342 -13.50 12.28 19.92
N TYR A 343 -14.63 13.00 20.02
CA TYR A 343 -14.69 14.48 20.12
C TYR A 343 -15.56 14.96 21.30
N ALA A 344 -15.68 14.14 22.35
CA ALA A 344 -16.37 14.50 23.58
C ALA A 344 -15.44 15.22 24.57
#